data_AF-A0A0C2VQJ2-F1
#
_entry.id   AF-A0A0C2VQJ2-F1
#
_cell.length_a   1.000
_cell.length_b   1.000
_cell.length_c   1.000
_cell.angle_alpha   90.00
_cell.angle_beta   90.00
_cell.angle_gamma   90.00
#
_symmetry.space_group_name_H-M   'P 1'
#
loop_
_entity.id
_entity.type
_entity.pdbx_description
1 polymer ?
#
loop_
_entity_poly.entity_id
_entity_poly.type
_entity_poly.pdbx_seq_one_letter_code
_entity_poly.pdbx_strand_id
1 'polypeptide(L)' 'MNKTKTSLLFFIAGVLLWLIKITFGLETAIWLTFVLGAAGLIFAVAGRNLILILCNAALMSSVFILMAVENFTG' A
#
# COMPACT_ATOMS: atom_id res chain seq x y z
N MET A 1 -18.08 -10.78 -4.76
CA MET A 1 -17.19 -10.41 -3.64
C MET A 1 -17.49 -8.96 -3.24
N ASN A 2 -17.52 -8.63 -1.94
CA ASN A 2 -17.82 -7.24 -1.51
C ASN A 2 -16.61 -6.35 -1.79
N LYS A 3 -16.77 -5.35 -2.66
CA LYS A 3 -15.70 -4.45 -3.13
C LYS A 3 -14.94 -3.77 -1.98
N THR A 4 -15.66 -3.33 -0.95
CA THR A 4 -15.09 -2.70 0.23
C THR A 4 -14.22 -3.68 1.03
N LYS A 5 -14.69 -4.93 1.19
CA LYS A 5 -13.91 -5.98 1.86
C LYS A 5 -12.66 -6.35 1.06
N THR A 6 -12.78 -6.40 -0.27
CA THR A 6 -11.64 -6.64 -1.17
C THR A 6 -10.60 -5.54 -1.06
N SER A 7 -11.02 -4.26 -1.08
CA SER A 7 -10.12 -3.12 -0.86
C SER A 7 -9.42 -3.18 0.50
N LEU A 8 -10.17 -3.53 1.56
CA LEU A 8 -9.59 -3.70 2.90
C LEU A 8 -8.55 -4.83 2.95
N LEU A 9 -8.79 -5.95 2.27
CA LEU A 9 -7.82 -7.04 2.19
C LEU A 9 -6.53 -6.61 1.50
N PHE A 10 -6.62 -5.89 0.39
CA PHE A 10 -5.45 -5.33 -0.31
C PHE A 10 -4.69 -4.34 0.56
N PHE A 11 -5.41 -3.48 1.28
CA PHE A 11 -4.80 -2.53 2.21
C PHE A 11 -4.05 -3.24 3.34
N ILE A 12 -4.67 -4.23 4.02
CA ILE A 12 -4.04 -4.99 5.10
C ILE A 12 -2.81 -5.75 4.59
N ALA A 13 -2.92 -6.42 3.44
CA ALA A 13 -1.80 -7.14 2.84
C ALA A 13 -0.64 -6.19 2.49
N GLY A 14 -0.95 -5.02 1.93
CA GLY A 14 0.04 -3.99 1.63
C GLY A 14 0.72 -3.43 2.89
N VAL A 15 -0.03 -3.17 3.97
CA VAL A 15 0.55 -2.74 5.27
C VAL A 15 1.47 -3.82 5.84
N LEU A 16 1.12 -5.10 5.74
CA LEU A 16 1.98 -6.19 6.22
C LEU A 16 3.29 -6.26 5.44
N LEU A 17 3.24 -6.14 4.10
CA LEU A 17 4.46 -6.11 3.28
C LEU A 17 5.30 -4.86 3.51
N TRP A 18 4.63 -3.71 3.71
CA TRP A 18 5.28 -2.47 4.07
C TRP A 18 6.07 -2.60 5.38
N LEU A 19 5.47 -3.22 6.40
CA LEU A 19 6.15 -3.52 7.67
C LEU A 19 7.33 -4.48 7.47
N ILE A 20 7.18 -5.52 6.65
CA ILE A 20 8.25 -6.48 6.32
C ILE A 20 9.45 -5.76 5.66
N LYS A 21 9.21 -4.82 4.73
CA LYS A 21 10.29 -4.01 4.14
C LYS A 21 11.03 -3.24 5.22
N ILE A 22 10.32 -2.59 6.16
CA ILE A 22 10.95 -1.81 7.23
C ILE A 22 11.76 -2.70 8.18
N THR A 23 11.25 -3.89 8.53
CA THR A 23 11.92 -4.75 9.52
C THR A 23 13.06 -5.58 8.94
N PHE A 24 13.00 -5.96 7.66
CA PHE A 24 13.97 -6.87 7.02
C PHE A 24 14.73 -6.26 5.83
N GLY A 25 14.41 -5.04 5.38
CA GLY A 25 15.10 -4.38 4.28
C GLY A 25 14.87 -4.99 2.89
N LEU A 26 13.78 -5.75 2.69
CA LEU A 26 13.54 -6.48 1.43
C LEU A 26 13.00 -5.56 0.31
N GLU A 27 13.81 -5.27 -0.71
CA GLU A 27 13.43 -4.44 -1.87
C GLU A 27 12.18 -4.94 -2.64
N THR A 28 12.00 -6.24 -2.79
CA THR A 28 10.83 -6.79 -3.52
C THR A 28 9.51 -6.48 -2.80
N ALA A 29 9.53 -6.31 -1.48
CA ALA A 29 8.33 -6.05 -0.69
C ALA A 29 7.79 -4.62 -0.92
N ILE A 30 8.63 -3.64 -1.27
CA ILE A 30 8.18 -2.26 -1.44
C ILE A 30 7.40 -2.07 -2.75
N TRP A 31 7.85 -2.68 -3.84
CA TRP A 31 7.12 -2.65 -5.11
C TRP A 31 5.79 -3.40 -5.02
N LEU A 32 5.76 -4.53 -4.32
CA LEU A 32 4.53 -5.27 -4.10
C LEU A 32 3.54 -4.50 -3.21
N THR A 33 4.03 -3.76 -2.22
CA THR A 33 3.23 -2.83 -1.41
C THR A 33 2.55 -1.78 -2.29
N PHE A 34 3.27 -1.19 -3.24
CA PHE A 34 2.71 -0.22 -4.19
C PHE A 34 1.59 -0.84 -5.05
N VAL A 35 1.83 -2.03 -5.60
CA VAL A 35 0.82 -2.75 -6.42
C VAL A 35 -0.42 -3.09 -5.61
N LEU A 36 -0.27 -3.54 -4.36
CA LEU A 36 -1.40 -3.82 -3.47
C LEU A 36 -2.17 -2.55 -3.11
N GLY A 37 -1.48 -1.45 -2.83
CA GLY A 37 -2.11 -0.14 -2.63
C GLY A 37 -2.91 0.31 -3.86
N ALA A 38 -2.36 0.16 -5.06
CA ALA A 38 -3.06 0.50 -6.31
C ALA A 38 -4.32 -0.36 -6.53
N ALA A 39 -4.21 -1.67 -6.34
CA ALA A 39 -5.35 -2.58 -6.43
C ALA A 39 -6.41 -2.21 -5.40
N GLY A 40 -6.02 -2.01 -4.14
CA GLY A 40 -6.92 -1.63 -3.05
C GLY A 40 -7.63 -0.29 -3.30
N LEU A 41 -6.94 0.68 -3.91
CA LEU A 41 -7.50 1.97 -4.32
C LEU A 41 -8.59 1.79 -5.39
N ILE A 42 -8.34 0.99 -6.43
CA ILE A 42 -9.33 0.72 -7.49
C ILE A 42 -10.61 0.13 -6.88
N PHE A 43 -10.48 -0.85 -5.98
CA PHE A 43 -11.63 -1.44 -5.29
C PHE A 43 -12.31 -0.46 -4.32
N ALA A 44 -11.57 0.44 -3.68
CA ALA A 44 -12.13 1.47 -2.80
C ALA A 44 -12.97 2.49 -3.58
N VAL A 45 -12.48 2.94 -4.74
CA VAL A 45 -13.19 3.83 -5.66
C VAL A 45 -14.45 3.13 -6.19
N ALA A 46 -14.33 1.89 -6.64
CA ALA A 46 -15.46 1.09 -7.11
C ALA A 46 -16.51 0.80 -6.02
N GLY A 47 -16.08 0.75 -4.75
CA GLY A 47 -16.91 0.61 -3.56
C GLY A 47 -17.41 1.94 -2.96
N ARG A 48 -16.99 3.09 -3.51
CA ARG A 48 -17.29 4.44 -3.02
C ARG A 48 -16.96 4.65 -1.53
N ASN A 49 -15.90 4.00 -1.04
CA ASN A 49 -15.47 4.13 0.35
C ASN A 49 -14.32 5.14 0.45
N LEU A 50 -14.63 6.39 0.81
CA LEU A 50 -13.66 7.49 0.89
C LEU A 50 -12.50 7.20 1.85
N ILE A 51 -12.77 6.51 2.97
CA ILE A 51 -11.73 6.19 3.96
C ILE A 51 -10.70 5.25 3.34
N LEU A 52 -11.16 4.17 2.70
CA LEU A 52 -10.26 3.22 2.04
C LEU A 52 -9.55 3.83 0.84
N ILE A 53 -10.15 4.81 0.15
CA ILE A 53 -9.47 5.55 -0.92
C ILE A 53 -8.26 6.28 -0.34
N LEU A 54 -8.45 7.05 0.74
CA LEU A 54 -7.37 7.78 1.40
C LEU A 54 -6.31 6.84 1.97
N CYS A 55 -6.71 5.75 2.62
CA CYS A 55 -5.77 4.78 3.20
C CYS A 55 -4.90 4.11 2.12
N ASN A 56 -5.50 3.63 1.03
CA ASN A 56 -4.74 3.00 -0.06
C ASN A 56 -3.85 4.01 -0.79
N ALA A 57 -4.32 5.24 -1.01
CA ALA A 57 -3.51 6.30 -1.60
C ALA A 57 -2.31 6.68 -0.71
N ALA A 58 -2.50 6.76 0.61
CA ALA A 58 -1.43 7.00 1.57
C ALA A 58 -0.41 5.85 1.58
N LEU A 59 -0.87 4.60 1.52
CA LEU A 59 0.00 3.43 1.43
C LEU A 59 0.83 3.40 0.12
N MET A 60 0.24 3.80 -1.01
CA MET A 60 1.01 3.96 -2.26
C MET A 60 2.03 5.09 -2.15
N SER A 61 1.65 6.21 -1.54
CA SER A 61 2.52 7.38 -1.40
C SER A 61 3.69 7.09 -0.46
N SER A 62 3.47 6.30 0.60
CA SER A 62 4.51 5.95 1.57
C SER A 62 5.65 5.15 0.95
N VAL A 63 5.40 4.39 -0.13
CA VAL A 63 6.44 3.69 -0.89
C VAL A 63 7.46 4.67 -1.46
N PHE A 64 7.01 5.76 -2.08
CA PHE A 64 7.92 6.77 -2.64
C PHE A 64 8.67 7.53 -1.55
N ILE A 65 8.02 7.78 -0.41
CA ILE A 65 8.67 8.41 0.75
C ILE A 65 9.81 7.52 1.27
N LEU A 66 9.56 6.22 1.43
CA LEU A 66 10.59 5.26 1.85
C LEU A 66 11.74 5.19 0.85
N MET A 67 11.45 5.07 -0.44
CA MET A 67 12.49 5.07 -1.48
C MET A 67 13.30 6.36 -1.46
N ALA A 68 12.66 7.52 -1.30
CA ALA A 68 13.37 8.79 -1.22
C ALA A 68 14.30 8.81 0.00
N VAL A 69 13.80 8.44 1.18
CA VAL A 69 14.61 8.36 2.40
C VAL A 69 15.82 7.45 2.20
N GLU A 70 15.63 6.24 1.67
CA GLU A 70 16.72 5.29 1.39
C GLU A 70 17.78 5.88 0.43
N ASN A 71 17.37 6.64 -0.59
CA ASN A 71 18.30 7.30 -1.51
C ASN A 71 19.03 8.51 -0.89
N PHE A 72 18.48 9.17 0.12
CA PHE A 72 19.13 10.32 0.79
C PHE A 72 19.97 9.92 2.00
N THR A 73 19.69 8.78 2.63
CA THR A 73 20.43 8.28 3.80
C THR A 73 21.44 7.17 3.48
N GLY A 74 21.41 6.65 2.24
CA GLY A 74 22.31 5.60 1.73
C GLY A 74 23.59 6.13 1.11
#